data_AF-A0A0K9PXE9-F1
#
_entry.id   AF-A0A0K9PXE9-F1
#
_cell.length_a   1.000
_cell.length_b   1.000
_cell.length_c   1.000
_cell.angle_alpha   90.00
_cell.angle_beta   90.00
_cell.angle_gamma   90.00
#
_symmetry.space_group_name_H-M   'P 1'
#
loop_
_entity.id
_entity.type
_entity.pdbx_description
1 polymer ?
#
loop_
_entity_poly.entity_id
_entity_poly.type
_entity_poly.pdbx_seq_one_letter_code
_entity_poly.pdbx_strand_id
1 'polypeptide(L)'
;MKHAMVKGYQISKVCVRPYEDVLGIGHSIGISSIPIPWAGEPNIDTFVVNPFETTRQRKEKEIHVLMDKLQPETIMLNPGKIGTMLTSTKKEKPTEQEIQKEKESAKSTKVKKTKGRS
;
A
#
# COMPACT_ATOMS: atom_id res chain seq x y z
N MET A 1 -12.87 14.74 35.36
CA MET A 1 -11.42 14.56 35.16
C MET A 1 -10.91 15.71 34.30
N LYS A 2 -10.25 16.72 34.87
CA LYS A 2 -9.62 17.80 34.11
C LYS A 2 -8.13 17.51 34.05
N HIS A 3 -7.62 17.07 32.90
CA HIS A 3 -6.18 16.97 32.70
C HIS A 3 -5.62 18.40 32.59
N ALA A 4 -4.84 18.81 33.58
CA ALA A 4 -4.29 20.16 33.66
C ALA A 4 -3.00 20.23 32.82
N MET A 5 -3.13 20.64 31.56
CA MET A 5 -2.00 21.07 30.75
C MET A 5 -1.81 22.57 30.96
N VAL A 6 -0.57 23.02 31.22
CA VAL A 6 -0.28 24.46 31.36
C VAL A 6 -0.54 25.14 30.02
N LYS A 7 -1.35 26.20 30.04
CA LYS A 7 -1.68 26.99 28.85
C LYS A 7 -0.39 27.61 28.30
N GLY A 8 -0.03 27.26 27.05
CA GLY A 8 1.14 27.82 26.35
C GLY A 8 2.12 26.80 25.79
N TYR A 9 2.00 25.51 26.15
CA TYR A 9 2.84 24.48 25.53
C TYR A 9 2.39 24.16 24.11
N GLN A 10 3.33 24.23 23.17
CA GLN A 10 3.09 23.80 21.80
C GLN A 10 3.12 22.27 21.74
N ILE A 11 2.09 21.69 21.14
CA ILE A 11 1.97 20.25 20.92
C ILE A 11 2.72 19.91 19.62
N SER A 12 3.64 18.95 19.70
CA SER A 12 4.43 18.51 18.53
C SER A 12 3.83 17.25 17.89
N LYS A 13 3.47 16.26 18.72
CA LYS A 13 2.95 14.98 18.26
C LYS A 13 1.97 14.40 19.27
N VAL A 14 0.95 13.74 18.74
CA VAL A 14 -0.05 13.01 19.52
C VAL A 14 -0.03 11.56 19.04
N CYS A 15 -0.06 10.61 19.97
CA CYS A 15 -0.03 9.18 19.66
C CYS A 15 -0.93 8.41 20.63
N VAL A 16 -1.84 7.60 20.11
CA VAL A 16 -2.68 6.70 20.91
C VAL A 16 -1.87 5.44 21.25
N ARG A 17 -2.04 4.91 22.47
CA ARG A 17 -1.48 3.60 22.81
C ARG A 17 -2.31 2.50 22.12
N PRO A 18 -1.72 1.58 21.34
CA PRO A 18 -2.51 0.65 20.50
C PRO A 18 -3.49 -0.27 21.26
N TYR A 19 -3.16 -0.67 22.49
CA TYR A 19 -3.93 -1.65 23.27
C TYR A 19 -4.35 -1.11 24.64
N GLU A 20 -4.29 0.20 24.83
CA GLU A 20 -4.73 0.84 26.07
C GLU A 20 -5.46 2.14 25.78
N ASP A 21 -6.36 2.49 26.67
CA ASP A 21 -7.17 3.70 26.63
C ASP A 21 -6.37 4.94 27.10
N VAL A 22 -5.23 5.18 26.46
CA VAL A 22 -4.30 6.27 26.79
C VAL A 22 -3.83 6.99 25.54
N LEU A 23 -3.95 8.32 25.56
CA LEU A 23 -3.37 9.22 24.57
C LEU A 23 -2.10 9.86 25.11
N GLY A 24 -0.98 9.66 24.42
CA GLY A 24 0.26 10.37 24.65
C GLY A 24 0.32 11.66 23.84
N ILE A 25 0.67 12.77 24.50
CA ILE A 25 0.83 14.09 23.92
C ILE A 25 2.27 14.54 24.19
N GLY A 26 3.05 14.68 23.12
CA GLY A 26 4.36 15.31 23.14
C GLY A 26 4.22 16.82 23.04
N HIS A 27 4.78 17.54 24.01
CA HIS A 27 4.78 18.99 24.11
C HIS A 27 6.19 19.54 24.34
N SER A 28 6.40 20.86 24.19
CA SER A 28 7.73 21.49 24.26
C SER A 28 8.55 21.20 25.53
N ILE A 29 7.88 20.83 26.63
CA ILE A 29 8.50 20.56 27.94
C ILE A 29 8.64 19.07 28.24
N GLY A 30 7.99 18.19 27.46
CA GLY A 30 8.03 16.76 27.72
C GLY A 30 6.86 16.00 27.13
N ILE A 31 6.40 14.99 27.87
CA ILE A 31 5.32 14.10 27.47
C ILE A 31 4.25 14.10 28.56
N SER A 32 2.99 14.16 28.13
CA SER A 32 1.82 14.02 29.00
C SER A 32 0.95 12.87 28.48
N SER A 33 0.33 12.10 29.37
CA SER A 33 -0.61 11.04 29.02
C SER A 33 -1.98 11.32 29.60
N ILE A 34 -3.02 11.12 28.79
CA ILE A 34 -4.42 11.34 29.16
C ILE A 34 -5.19 10.05 28.94
N PRO A 35 -6.00 9.59 29.91
CA PRO A 35 -6.89 8.47 29.67
C PRO A 35 -8.00 8.89 28.68
N ILE A 36 -8.15 8.14 27.60
CA ILE A 36 -9.25 8.31 26.64
C ILE A 36 -9.97 6.96 26.56
N PRO A 37 -11.19 6.87 27.12
CA PRO A 37 -11.98 5.65 27.04
C PRO A 37 -12.20 5.24 25.59
N TRP A 38 -12.12 3.94 25.31
CA TRP A 38 -12.38 3.34 23.99
C TRP A 38 -11.40 3.75 22.89
N ALA A 39 -10.19 4.17 23.23
CA ALA A 39 -9.16 4.52 22.25
C ALA A 39 -8.26 3.33 21.87
N GLY A 40 -8.14 2.33 22.75
CA GLY A 40 -7.36 1.12 22.50
C GLY A 40 -8.17 0.00 21.86
N GLU A 41 -7.50 -0.87 21.10
CA GLU A 41 -8.10 -2.11 20.60
C GLU A 41 -8.17 -3.13 21.76
N PRO A 42 -9.37 -3.58 22.18
CA PRO A 42 -9.50 -4.52 23.30
C PRO A 42 -9.04 -5.93 22.95
N ASN A 43 -9.17 -6.32 21.68
CA ASN A 43 -8.86 -7.68 21.22
C ASN A 43 -7.43 -7.73 20.66
N ILE A 44 -6.51 -8.18 21.50
CA ILE A 44 -5.09 -8.29 21.16
C ILE A 44 -4.84 -9.62 20.42
N ASP A 45 -4.30 -9.55 19.20
CA ASP A 45 -3.72 -10.72 18.53
C ASP A 45 -2.29 -10.96 19.02
N THR A 46 -2.15 -11.97 19.88
CA THR A 46 -0.87 -12.34 20.48
C THR A 46 0.18 -12.82 19.48
N PHE A 47 -0.21 -13.30 18.30
CA PHE A 47 0.74 -13.74 17.27
C PHE A 47 1.37 -12.56 16.53
N VAL A 48 0.65 -11.45 16.40
CA VAL A 48 1.13 -10.25 15.70
C VAL A 48 1.86 -9.33 16.66
N VAL A 49 1.21 -8.91 17.74
CA VAL A 49 1.83 -8.07 18.78
C VAL A 49 1.31 -8.46 20.17
N ASN A 50 2.20 -9.01 20.99
CA ASN A 50 1.93 -9.30 22.39
C ASN A 50 2.54 -8.21 23.29
N PRO A 51 1.75 -7.39 24.00
CA PRO A 51 2.26 -6.41 24.97
C PRO A 51 2.99 -7.04 26.16
N PHE A 52 2.68 -8.31 26.46
CA PHE A 52 3.24 -9.07 27.58
C PHE A 52 4.26 -10.11 27.10
N GLU A 53 5.05 -9.78 26.08
CA GLU A 53 6.02 -10.71 25.50
C GLU A 53 7.14 -11.08 26.50
N THR A 54 7.46 -12.37 26.55
CA THR A 54 8.65 -12.84 27.28
C THR A 54 9.92 -12.57 26.48
N THR A 55 11.08 -12.57 27.14
CA THR A 55 12.38 -12.39 26.47
C THR A 55 12.64 -13.43 25.38
N ARG A 56 12.12 -14.66 25.53
CA ARG A 56 12.21 -15.71 24.52
C ARG A 56 11.31 -15.40 23.31
N GLN A 57 10.04 -15.09 23.57
CA GLN A 57 9.08 -14.75 22.50
C GLN A 57 9.55 -13.54 21.68
N ARG A 58 10.15 -12.52 22.33
CA ARG A 58 10.71 -11.36 21.63
C ARG A 58 11.79 -11.76 20.62
N LYS A 59 12.70 -12.66 20.99
CA LYS A 59 13.78 -13.14 20.11
C LYS A 59 13.24 -13.93 18.92
N GLU A 60 12.32 -14.86 19.19
CA GLU A 60 11.69 -15.67 18.14
C GLU A 60 10.89 -14.77 17.17
N LYS A 61 10.14 -13.81 17.70
CA LYS A 61 9.40 -12.81 16.91
C LYS A 61 10.32 -11.97 16.03
N GLU A 62 11.43 -11.48 16.55
CA GLU A 62 12.39 -10.69 15.77
C GLU A 62 12.96 -11.50 14.60
N ILE A 63 13.26 -12.78 14.83
CA ILE A 63 13.71 -13.70 13.76
C ILE A 63 12.61 -13.87 12.71
N HIS A 64 11.37 -14.15 13.10
CA HIS A 64 10.25 -14.29 12.16
C HIS A 64 10.01 -13.01 11.35
N VAL A 65 10.01 -11.85 12.00
CA VAL A 65 9.85 -10.54 11.33
C VAL A 65 10.97 -10.29 10.32
N LEU A 66 12.19 -10.74 10.61
CA LEU A 66 13.31 -10.60 9.68
C LEU A 66 13.19 -11.54 8.48
N MET A 67 12.75 -12.78 8.69
CA MET A 67 12.53 -13.75 7.62
C MET A 67 11.37 -13.37 6.70
N ASP A 68 10.29 -12.82 7.27
CA ASP A 68 9.08 -12.41 6.55
C ASP A 68 9.19 -10.98 5.99
N LYS A 69 10.34 -10.32 6.13
CA LYS A 69 10.54 -8.94 5.68
C LYS A 69 10.36 -8.83 4.16
N LEU A 70 9.32 -8.09 3.77
CA LEU A 70 9.01 -7.84 2.36
C LEU A 70 10.08 -6.99 1.68
N GLN A 71 10.34 -7.29 0.41
CA GLN A 71 11.20 -6.48 -0.45
C GLN A 71 10.56 -5.09 -0.73
N PRO A 72 11.36 -4.03 -0.87
CA PRO A 72 10.83 -2.69 -1.10
C PRO A 72 10.05 -2.56 -2.42
N GLU A 73 10.35 -3.39 -3.42
CA GLU A 73 9.65 -3.44 -4.71
C GLU A 73 8.18 -3.90 -4.58
N THR A 74 7.84 -4.58 -3.48
CA THR A 74 6.48 -5.04 -3.18
C THR A 74 5.57 -3.91 -2.69
N ILE A 75 6.10 -2.72 -2.40
CA ILE A 75 5.31 -1.57 -1.92
C ILE A 75 4.50 -1.00 -3.07
N MET A 76 3.19 -1.27 -3.07
CA MET A 76 2.24 -0.81 -4.08
C MET A 76 1.01 -0.17 -3.42
N LEU A 77 0.30 0.70 -4.15
CA LEU A 77 -0.94 1.33 -3.66
C LEU A 77 -2.00 0.30 -3.26
N ASN A 78 -2.05 -0.83 -3.96
CA ASN A 78 -2.97 -1.94 -3.66
C ASN A 78 -2.16 -3.22 -3.41
N PRO A 79 -2.01 -3.67 -2.15
CA PRO A 79 -1.19 -4.83 -1.81
C PRO A 79 -1.77 -6.16 -2.33
N GLY A 80 -3.09 -6.26 -2.54
CA GLY A 80 -3.74 -7.47 -3.06
C GLY A 80 -3.47 -7.79 -4.55
N LYS A 81 -2.67 -6.97 -5.25
CA LYS A 81 -2.34 -7.19 -6.67
C LYS A 81 -1.13 -8.10 -6.87
N ILE A 82 -0.41 -8.43 -5.80
CA ILE A 82 0.72 -9.36 -5.82
C ILE A 82 0.21 -10.73 -6.27
N GLY A 83 0.76 -11.27 -7.36
CA GLY A 83 0.34 -12.56 -7.93
C GLY A 83 -0.87 -12.52 -8.87
N THR A 84 -1.44 -11.34 -9.15
CA THR A 84 -2.46 -11.23 -10.20
C THR A 84 -1.82 -11.33 -11.59
N MET A 85 -2.49 -12.05 -12.50
CA MET A 85 -2.08 -12.06 -13.90
C MET A 85 -2.20 -10.64 -14.44
N LEU A 86 -1.14 -10.17 -15.12
CA LEU A 86 -1.23 -8.95 -15.91
C LEU A 86 -2.44 -9.11 -16.83
N THR A 87 -3.46 -8.28 -16.63
CA THR A 87 -4.50 -8.14 -17.63
C THR A 87 -3.75 -7.69 -18.86
N SER A 88 -3.73 -8.52 -19.91
CA SER A 88 -3.00 -8.24 -21.14
C SER A 88 -3.18 -6.76 -21.42
N THR A 89 -2.09 -6.00 -21.37
CA THR A 89 -2.09 -4.58 -21.70
C THR A 89 -2.95 -4.49 -22.94
N LYS A 90 -4.08 -3.76 -22.84
CA LYS A 90 -4.94 -3.49 -24.00
C LYS A 90 -3.95 -3.20 -25.11
N LYS A 91 -3.88 -4.09 -26.11
CA LYS A 91 -3.06 -3.90 -27.32
C LYS A 91 -3.16 -2.42 -27.60
N GLU A 92 -2.05 -1.70 -27.51
CA GLU A 92 -2.00 -0.32 -27.94
C GLU A 92 -2.73 -0.32 -29.27
N LYS A 93 -3.88 0.38 -29.32
CA LYS A 93 -4.70 0.36 -30.53
C LYS A 93 -3.71 0.74 -31.63
N PRO A 94 -3.49 -0.12 -32.65
CA PRO A 94 -2.53 0.20 -33.69
C PRO A 94 -2.91 1.59 -34.19
N THR A 95 -1.93 2.49 -34.18
CA THR A 95 -2.15 3.88 -34.57
C THR A 95 -2.82 3.86 -35.93
N GLU A 96 -3.81 4.72 -36.16
CA GLU A 96 -4.67 4.71 -37.34
C GLU A 96 -3.89 4.66 -38.68
N GLN A 97 -2.64 5.11 -38.64
CA GLN A 97 -1.64 5.05 -39.70
C GLN A 97 -1.20 3.63 -40.10
N GLU A 98 -1.11 2.67 -39.17
CA GLU A 98 -0.75 1.27 -39.47
C GLU A 98 -1.92 0.53 -40.13
N ILE A 99 -3.15 0.80 -39.67
CA ILE A 99 -4.39 0.26 -40.27
C ILE A 99 -4.57 0.79 -41.70
N GLN A 100 -4.20 2.04 -41.97
CA GLN A 100 -4.26 2.63 -43.31
C GLN A 100 -3.21 2.02 -44.26
N LYS A 101 -1.97 1.82 -43.78
CA LYS A 101 -0.89 1.18 -44.57
C LYS A 101 -1.23 -0.27 -44.96
N GLU A 102 -1.87 -1.03 -44.07
CA GLU A 102 -2.29 -2.41 -44.34
C GLU A 102 -3.48 -2.47 -45.32
N LYS A 103 -4.39 -1.48 -45.28
CA LYS A 103 -5.50 -1.35 -46.24
C LYS A 103 -5.03 -0.90 -47.63
N GLU A 104 -4.00 -0.05 -47.71
CA GLU A 104 -3.42 0.39 -48.99
C GLU A 104 -2.61 -0.72 -49.65
N SER A 105 -1.82 -1.48 -48.88
CA SER A 105 -1.08 -2.63 -49.42
C SER A 105 -2.05 -3.70 -49.93
N ALA A 106 -3.14 -4.00 -49.22
CA ALA A 106 -4.18 -4.93 -49.67
C ALA A 106 -4.95 -4.47 -50.92
N LYS A 107 -5.09 -3.16 -51.14
CA LYS A 107 -5.72 -2.60 -52.36
C LYS A 107 -4.80 -2.66 -53.58
N SER A 108 -3.49 -2.41 -53.41
CA SER A 108 -2.52 -2.48 -54.52
C SER A 108 -2.43 -3.88 -55.15
N THR A 109 -2.61 -4.95 -54.37
CA THR A 109 -2.57 -6.34 -54.84
C THR A 109 -3.80 -6.72 -55.67
N LYS A 110 -4.95 -6.08 -55.46
CA LYS A 110 -6.20 -6.36 -56.21
C LYS A 110 -6.29 -5.66 -57.58
N VAL A 111 -5.47 -4.64 -57.85
CA VAL A 111 -5.53 -3.86 -59.10
C VAL A 111 -4.77 -4.52 -60.27
N LYS A 112 -3.92 -5.53 -60.03
CA LYS A 112 -3.13 -6.22 -61.09
C LYS A 112 -3.82 -7.43 -61.75
N LYS A 113 -5.14 -7.41 -61.96
CA LYS A 113 -5.79 -8.37 -62.89
C LYS A 113 -6.14 -7.66 -64.20
N THR A 114 -5.23 -7.77 -65.17
CA THR A 114 -5.39 -7.28 -66.55
C THR A 114 -6.54 -7.98 -67.26
N LYS A 115 -7.46 -7.18 -67.83
CA LYS A 115 -8.46 -7.58 -68.83
C LYS A 115 -7.75 -8.21 -70.03
N GLY A 116 -8.36 -9.27 -70.56
CA GLY A 116 -7.78 -10.19 -71.55
C GLY A 116 -7.47 -9.59 -72.92
N ARG A 117 -6.85 -10.41 -73.76
CA ARG A 117 -6.71 -10.14 -75.19
C ARG A 117 -6.74 -11.47 -75.96
N SER A 118 -7.71 -11.53 -76.88
CA SER A 118 -7.91 -12.40 -78.06
C SER A 118 -7.63 -13.90 -77.96
#